data_AF-A0A2E9BBI1-F1
#
_entry.id   AF-A0A2E9BBI1-F1
#
_cell.length_a   1.000
_cell.length_b   1.000
_cell.length_c   1.000
_cell.angle_alpha   90.00
_cell.angle_beta   90.00
_cell.angle_gamma   90.00
#
_symmetry.space_group_name_H-M   'P 1'
#
loop_
_entity.id
_entity.type
_entity.pdbx_description
1 polymer ?
#
loop_
_entity_poly.entity_id
_entity_poly.type
_entity_poly.pdbx_seq_one_letter_code
_entity_poly.pdbx_strand_id
1 'polypeptide(L)'
;MDADNEEWCLERDQYVALPAFGKAPSHPVMYNPDLLESTTVSLVTDVLVQMSEDVEGSEILENVLNTPGIVATTAEDHMSSYSSLVSNIPGISSYYGDKYTINETVSPTIDRIRIAFEVKADYENIDENPQLLADHLGETLGVDVELYNVDSEGAIIEALRFGHADIAFMDGGAAWVGWKEYDLSVMAADQKSDERTYYNAHAWVRADSEMAAAHLDDDPSTDPFALLEGKTSCHTGWLKSAGMLLPMGYLIGNGYSEVVGDSNDVESLRNTIYNFFNENASIPDSGTPYYGYSGAVKCLSDGTGDVAFAKDSTVDSYCGNEMDADNEEWCLDRDQYVALPSFGKAPSHPVMYNPDVLDMQTRTAILNALMSLNHESYVVNYTTHGQTFTGCYDITVHVVDEESPQNTCGSEILANVLNTPGIVRATSQQHLGSYSELIRNVPGISSYYDDKFDIT
;
A
#
# COMPACT_ATOMS: atom_id res chain seq x y z
N MET A 1 -2.43 -10.55 54.07
CA MET A 1 -2.24 -9.10 54.25
C MET A 1 -3.19 -8.49 53.24
N ASP A 2 -4.47 -8.40 53.61
CA ASP A 2 -5.56 -7.91 52.78
C ASP A 2 -5.91 -6.48 53.21
N ALA A 3 -4.90 -5.62 53.18
CA ALA A 3 -5.07 -4.19 53.38
C ALA A 3 -4.40 -3.54 52.18
N ASP A 4 -5.19 -2.75 51.42
CA ASP A 4 -4.82 -1.93 50.25
C ASP A 4 -5.42 -2.36 48.90
N ASN A 5 -6.43 -3.23 48.87
CA ASN A 5 -7.27 -3.33 47.67
C ASN A 5 -8.35 -2.24 47.71
N GLU A 6 -8.48 -1.51 46.60
CA GLU A 6 -9.55 -0.55 46.40
C GLU A 6 -10.93 -1.23 46.50
N GLU A 7 -11.92 -0.52 47.06
CA GLU A 7 -13.25 -1.06 47.38
C GLU A 7 -14.05 -1.53 46.14
N TRP A 8 -13.64 -1.11 44.94
CA TRP A 8 -14.26 -1.47 43.66
C TRP A 8 -13.64 -2.71 42.99
N CYS A 9 -12.54 -3.24 43.50
CA CYS A 9 -11.88 -4.41 42.90
C CYS A 9 -12.73 -5.68 43.05
N LEU A 10 -12.88 -6.42 41.95
CA LEU A 10 -13.40 -7.78 41.99
C LEU A 10 -12.35 -8.75 42.58
N GLU A 11 -12.75 -9.98 42.87
CA GLU A 11 -11.79 -11.02 43.27
C GLU A 11 -10.79 -11.30 42.13
N ARG A 12 -9.52 -11.56 42.47
CA ARG A 12 -8.44 -11.67 41.46
C ARG A 12 -8.69 -12.78 40.44
N ASP A 13 -9.36 -13.85 40.83
CA ASP A 13 -9.72 -14.98 39.97
C ASP A 13 -10.82 -14.65 38.95
N GLN A 14 -11.50 -13.51 39.10
CA GLN A 14 -12.47 -12.99 38.15
C GLN A 14 -11.81 -12.20 37.01
N TYR A 15 -10.52 -11.89 37.12
CA TYR A 15 -9.75 -11.25 36.06
C TYR A 15 -8.94 -12.29 35.28
N VAL A 16 -9.15 -12.35 33.98
CA VAL A 16 -8.35 -13.18 33.07
C VAL A 16 -7.69 -12.27 32.04
N ALA A 17 -6.36 -12.22 32.07
CA ALA A 17 -5.60 -11.54 31.04
C ALA A 17 -5.59 -12.39 29.76
N LEU A 18 -5.99 -11.79 28.64
CA LEU A 18 -5.78 -12.35 27.32
C LEU A 18 -4.30 -12.26 26.92
N PRO A 19 -3.87 -12.93 25.83
CA PRO A 19 -2.51 -12.78 25.31
C PRO A 19 -2.11 -11.31 25.15
N ALA A 20 -0.87 -10.99 25.51
CA ALA A 20 -0.37 -9.63 25.47
C ALA A 20 -0.28 -9.11 24.02
N PHE A 21 -0.67 -7.85 23.81
CA PHE A 21 -0.59 -7.19 22.51
C PHE A 21 0.83 -6.78 22.11
N GLY A 22 1.73 -6.60 23.08
CA GLY A 22 3.10 -6.15 22.86
C GLY A 22 3.79 -5.80 24.16
N LYS A 23 5.04 -5.31 24.06
CA LYS A 23 5.81 -4.80 25.20
C LYS A 23 5.73 -3.27 25.22
N ALA A 24 5.31 -2.70 26.34
CA ALA A 24 5.46 -1.26 26.58
C ALA A 24 6.85 -1.00 27.17
N PRO A 25 7.68 -0.13 26.55
CA PRO A 25 9.02 0.15 27.02
C PRO A 25 8.96 0.99 28.30
N SER A 26 9.89 0.73 29.23
CA SER A 26 10.10 1.61 30.38
C SER A 26 10.74 2.93 29.96
N HIS A 27 10.75 3.93 30.85
CA HIS A 27 11.40 5.21 30.57
C HIS A 27 12.90 5.03 30.28
N PRO A 28 13.41 5.54 29.14
CA PRO A 28 14.83 5.47 28.80
C PRO A 28 15.63 6.64 29.38
N VAL A 29 16.93 6.43 29.56
CA VAL A 29 17.91 7.53 29.68
C VAL A 29 18.46 7.78 28.27
N MET A 30 18.24 8.99 27.75
CA MET A 30 18.61 9.35 26.37
C MET A 30 19.84 10.25 26.37
N TYR A 31 20.68 10.14 25.34
CA TYR A 31 21.78 11.05 25.07
C TYR A 31 21.77 11.50 23.61
N ASN A 32 22.42 12.62 23.31
CA ASN A 32 22.61 13.08 21.94
C ASN A 32 23.97 12.55 21.43
N PRO A 33 24.01 11.69 20.39
CA PRO A 33 25.26 11.11 19.88
C PRO A 33 26.19 12.12 19.21
N ASP A 34 25.67 13.27 18.76
CA ASP A 34 26.49 14.33 18.15
C ASP A 34 27.23 15.18 19.19
N LEU A 35 26.74 15.17 20.43
CA LEU A 35 27.27 16.00 21.51
C LEU A 35 28.07 15.21 22.55
N LEU A 36 27.94 13.88 22.57
CA LEU A 36 28.54 13.03 23.59
C LEU A 36 29.40 11.92 22.97
N GLU A 37 30.70 11.94 23.28
CA GLU A 37 31.64 10.93 22.78
C GLU A 37 31.28 9.51 23.29
N SER A 38 31.47 8.50 22.44
CA SER A 38 31.14 7.10 22.73
C SER A 38 31.83 6.53 23.98
N THR A 39 33.04 7.02 24.27
CA THR A 39 33.80 6.69 25.49
C THR A 39 33.07 7.17 26.75
N THR A 40 32.51 8.39 26.69
CA THR A 40 31.73 8.98 27.79
C THR A 40 30.39 8.26 27.96
N VAL A 41 29.71 7.94 26.86
CA VAL A 41 28.46 7.16 26.87
C VAL A 41 28.67 5.82 27.56
N SER A 42 29.76 5.11 27.23
CA SER A 42 30.08 3.82 27.83
C SER A 42 30.31 3.94 29.34
N LEU A 43 31.11 4.92 29.77
CA LEU A 43 31.38 5.17 31.19
C LEU A 43 30.10 5.51 31.98
N VAL A 44 29.25 6.38 31.43
CA VAL A 44 27.98 6.76 32.08
C VAL A 44 27.03 5.55 32.15
N THR A 45 26.96 4.76 31.08
CA THR A 45 26.12 3.55 31.04
C THR A 45 26.57 2.54 32.09
N ASP A 46 27.87 2.26 32.19
CA ASP A 46 28.43 1.34 33.17
C ASP A 46 28.11 1.78 34.61
N VAL A 47 28.26 3.08 34.91
CA VAL A 47 27.92 3.62 36.23
C VAL A 47 26.43 3.44 36.53
N LEU A 48 25.54 3.79 35.61
CA LEU A 48 24.09 3.68 35.81
C LEU A 48 23.63 2.24 36.03
N VAL A 49 24.21 1.28 35.31
CA VAL A 49 23.90 -0.15 35.48
C VAL A 49 24.39 -0.66 36.84
N GLN A 50 25.61 -0.29 37.23
CA GLN A 50 26.21 -0.69 38.51
C GLN A 50 25.53 -0.09 39.74
N MET A 51 24.73 0.99 39.60
CA MET A 51 24.00 1.57 40.72
C MET A 51 23.08 0.56 41.42
N SER A 52 22.58 -0.45 40.69
CA SER A 52 21.74 -1.52 41.28
C SER A 52 22.53 -2.50 42.15
N GLU A 53 23.86 -2.53 42.04
CA GLU A 53 24.75 -3.41 42.81
C GLU A 53 25.27 -2.74 44.09
N ASP A 54 25.14 -1.42 44.21
CA ASP A 54 25.54 -0.62 45.35
C ASP A 54 24.32 -0.20 46.20
N VAL A 55 24.47 -0.20 47.53
CA VAL A 55 23.36 0.10 48.44
C VAL A 55 22.89 1.55 48.29
N GLU A 56 23.82 2.50 48.23
CA GLU A 56 23.50 3.92 48.06
C GLU A 56 22.93 4.18 46.65
N GLY A 57 23.51 3.55 45.63
CA GLY A 57 22.98 3.57 44.26
C GLY A 57 21.54 3.05 44.17
N SER A 58 21.23 1.92 44.80
CA SER A 58 19.90 1.30 44.77
C SER A 58 18.84 2.16 45.47
N GLU A 59 19.20 2.81 46.59
CA GLU A 59 18.31 3.77 47.26
C GLU A 59 18.03 4.99 46.38
N ILE A 60 18.98 5.48 45.59
CA ILE A 60 18.77 6.58 44.64
C ILE A 60 17.83 6.14 43.51
N LEU A 61 18.06 4.96 42.93
CA LEU A 61 17.21 4.43 41.86
C LEU A 61 15.75 4.27 42.33
N GLU A 62 15.55 3.75 43.54
CA GLU A 62 14.22 3.59 44.12
C GLU A 62 13.56 4.93 44.46
N ASN A 63 14.25 5.80 45.18
CA ASN A 63 13.66 7.05 45.69
C ASN A 63 13.48 8.14 44.62
N VAL A 64 14.34 8.17 43.59
CA VAL A 64 14.33 9.22 42.57
C VAL A 64 13.68 8.75 41.27
N LEU A 65 14.06 7.57 40.80
CA LEU A 65 13.63 7.05 39.49
C LEU A 65 12.50 6.03 39.61
N ASN A 66 12.14 5.62 40.84
CA ASN A 66 11.13 4.60 41.10
C ASN A 66 11.39 3.30 40.31
N THR A 67 12.66 2.90 40.25
CA THR A 67 13.10 1.68 39.56
C THR A 67 14.09 0.90 40.42
N PRO A 68 14.06 -0.44 40.42
CA PRO A 68 15.05 -1.25 41.12
C PRO A 68 16.41 -1.32 40.40
N GLY A 69 16.50 -0.87 39.15
CA GLY A 69 17.70 -1.02 38.32
C GLY A 69 17.62 -0.31 36.97
N ILE A 70 18.78 -0.18 36.33
CA ILE A 70 18.93 0.27 34.94
C ILE A 70 19.69 -0.82 34.17
N VAL A 71 19.28 -1.06 32.92
CA VAL A 71 19.91 -2.05 32.04
C VAL A 71 20.44 -1.33 30.81
N ALA A 72 21.64 -1.70 30.36
CA ALA A 72 22.21 -1.19 29.11
C ALA A 72 21.37 -1.69 27.92
N THR A 73 20.99 -0.77 27.03
CA THR A 73 20.19 -1.05 25.84
C THR A 73 20.51 -0.03 24.75
N THR A 74 20.14 -0.34 23.51
CA THR A 74 20.11 0.62 22.40
C THR A 74 18.68 1.14 22.18
N ALA A 75 18.55 2.23 21.41
CA ALA A 75 17.23 2.72 20.99
C ALA A 75 16.47 1.66 20.19
N GLU A 76 17.18 0.92 19.33
CA GLU A 76 16.63 -0.17 18.52
C GLU A 76 16.12 -1.32 19.39
N ASP A 77 16.95 -1.84 20.29
CA ASP A 77 16.58 -2.96 21.17
C ASP A 77 15.43 -2.59 22.11
N HIS A 78 15.41 -1.36 22.63
CA HIS A 78 14.41 -0.91 23.60
C HIS A 78 13.09 -0.54 22.97
N MET A 79 13.11 0.11 21.79
CA MET A 79 11.92 0.73 21.20
C MET A 79 11.34 0.01 19.98
N SER A 80 12.08 -0.90 19.31
CA SER A 80 11.65 -1.53 18.04
C SER A 80 10.22 -2.09 18.07
N SER A 81 9.93 -2.99 19.02
CA SER A 81 8.61 -3.65 19.12
C SER A 81 7.46 -2.71 19.48
N TYR A 82 7.75 -1.63 20.22
CA TYR A 82 6.76 -0.63 20.56
C TYR A 82 6.52 0.33 19.40
N SER A 83 7.61 0.75 18.75
CA SER A 83 7.56 1.73 17.68
C SER A 83 6.83 1.19 16.46
N SER A 84 7.02 -0.09 16.11
CA SER A 84 6.26 -0.75 15.04
C SER A 84 4.76 -0.80 15.30
N LEU A 85 4.34 -1.00 16.57
CA LEU A 85 2.92 -1.02 16.93
C LEU A 85 2.34 0.41 16.97
N VAL A 86 3.09 1.36 17.51
CA VAL A 86 2.62 2.74 17.67
C VAL A 86 2.59 3.47 16.34
N SER A 87 3.55 3.22 15.44
CA SER A 87 3.56 3.80 14.08
C SER A 87 2.35 3.41 13.25
N ASN A 88 1.68 2.31 13.59
CA ASN A 88 0.46 1.87 12.91
C ASN A 88 -0.79 2.64 13.36
N ILE A 89 -0.69 3.51 14.37
CA ILE A 89 -1.82 4.33 14.83
C ILE A 89 -1.97 5.53 13.87
N PRO A 90 -3.11 5.65 13.16
CA PRO A 90 -3.32 6.77 12.24
C PRO A 90 -3.20 8.12 12.94
N GLY A 91 -2.46 9.05 12.34
CA GLY A 91 -2.27 10.41 12.88
C GLY A 91 -1.39 10.52 14.12
N ILE A 92 -0.79 9.42 14.61
CA ILE A 92 0.02 9.41 15.83
C ILE A 92 1.25 10.32 15.73
N SER A 93 1.86 10.40 14.54
CA SER A 93 3.00 11.29 14.28
C SER A 93 2.59 12.76 14.41
N SER A 94 1.44 13.14 13.85
CA SER A 94 0.88 14.49 13.98
C SER A 94 0.51 14.80 15.44
N TYR A 95 -0.12 13.85 16.14
CA TYR A 95 -0.45 14.00 17.56
C TYR A 95 0.79 14.31 18.42
N TYR A 96 1.90 13.60 18.19
CA TYR A 96 3.13 13.85 18.94
C TYR A 96 3.86 15.12 18.52
N GLY A 97 3.84 15.48 17.23
CA GLY A 97 4.35 16.77 16.75
C GLY A 97 3.63 17.95 17.43
N ASP A 98 2.31 17.93 17.43
CA ASP A 98 1.47 18.97 18.04
C ASP A 98 1.62 19.01 19.57
N LYS A 99 1.62 17.84 20.22
CA LYS A 99 1.66 17.73 21.69
C LYS A 99 2.97 18.21 22.29
N TYR A 100 4.09 17.96 21.61
CA TYR A 100 5.42 18.33 22.10
C TYR A 100 5.97 19.60 21.48
N THR A 101 5.20 20.28 20.61
CA THR A 101 5.63 21.50 19.92
C THR A 101 7.01 21.34 19.27
N ILE A 102 7.29 20.13 18.77
CA ILE A 102 8.52 19.85 18.03
C ILE A 102 8.27 20.40 16.63
N ASN A 103 8.48 21.71 16.47
CA ASN A 103 8.54 22.41 15.18
C ASN A 103 9.85 22.06 14.46
N GLU A 104 10.21 20.79 14.38
CA GLU A 104 11.30 20.34 13.54
C GLU A 104 10.69 19.77 12.27
N THR A 105 10.92 20.47 11.17
CA THR A 105 10.99 19.84 9.85
C THR A 105 11.85 18.59 10.01
N VAL A 106 11.23 17.42 9.98
CA VAL A 106 11.94 16.15 10.04
C VAL A 106 12.78 16.07 8.78
N SER A 107 14.08 16.36 8.90
CA SER A 107 15.03 16.25 7.80
C SER A 107 15.53 14.81 7.68
N PRO A 108 15.78 14.31 6.47
CA PRO A 108 16.45 13.02 6.27
C PRO A 108 17.79 12.92 7.02
N THR A 109 18.15 11.72 7.47
CA THR A 109 19.49 11.45 8.05
C THR A 109 20.51 11.04 6.99
N ILE A 110 20.08 10.89 5.74
CA ILE A 110 20.92 10.57 4.58
C ILE A 110 20.96 11.76 3.63
N ASP A 111 22.11 12.00 3.02
CA ASP A 111 22.32 13.14 2.12
C ASP A 111 21.74 12.92 0.71
N ARG A 112 21.27 11.70 0.42
CA ARG A 112 20.71 11.30 -0.87
C ARG A 112 19.63 10.24 -0.71
N ILE A 113 18.51 10.42 -1.41
CA ILE A 113 17.41 9.46 -1.51
C ILE A 113 17.32 8.94 -2.95
N ARG A 114 17.09 7.64 -3.10
CA ARG A 114 16.99 6.95 -4.38
C ARG A 114 15.60 6.36 -4.53
N ILE A 115 14.90 6.75 -5.59
CA ILE A 115 13.56 6.24 -5.92
C ILE A 115 13.71 5.21 -7.03
N ALA A 116 13.41 3.94 -6.75
CA ALA A 116 13.35 2.96 -7.83
C ALA A 116 12.14 3.24 -8.73
N PHE A 117 12.40 3.33 -10.04
CA PHE A 117 11.38 3.67 -11.03
C PHE A 117 11.61 2.85 -12.31
N GLU A 118 10.55 2.24 -12.84
CA GLU A 118 10.64 1.46 -14.07
C GLU A 118 10.82 2.38 -15.28
N VAL A 119 11.82 2.09 -16.13
CA VAL A 119 12.13 2.92 -17.29
C VAL A 119 11.09 2.73 -18.39
N LYS A 120 10.43 3.81 -18.79
CA LYS A 120 9.68 3.84 -20.06
C LYS A 120 10.65 4.19 -21.20
N ALA A 121 10.53 3.45 -22.31
CA ALA A 121 11.49 3.50 -23.41
C ALA A 121 11.76 4.92 -23.94
N ASP A 122 10.75 5.80 -23.93
CA ASP A 122 10.88 7.22 -24.26
C ASP A 122 9.79 8.01 -23.52
N TYR A 123 10.16 8.94 -22.62
CA TYR A 123 9.22 9.97 -22.14
C TYR A 123 9.09 11.05 -23.23
N GLU A 124 8.25 10.80 -24.23
CA GLU A 124 7.98 11.79 -25.28
C GLU A 124 7.26 13.03 -24.71
N ASN A 125 6.51 12.84 -23.61
CA ASN A 125 5.86 13.90 -22.85
C ASN A 125 6.75 14.34 -21.68
N ILE A 126 7.17 15.60 -21.67
CA ILE A 126 8.00 16.18 -20.61
C ILE A 126 7.30 16.18 -19.25
N ASP A 127 5.96 16.25 -19.24
CA ASP A 127 5.16 16.32 -18.03
C ASP A 127 5.02 14.95 -17.33
N GLU A 128 5.30 13.85 -18.05
CA GLU A 128 5.30 12.49 -17.49
C GLU A 128 6.67 12.06 -16.96
N ASN A 129 7.67 12.94 -17.02
CA ASN A 129 9.03 12.62 -16.62
C ASN A 129 9.12 12.46 -15.09
N PRO A 130 9.51 11.29 -14.57
CA PRO A 130 9.63 11.05 -13.12
C PRO A 130 10.67 11.93 -12.43
N GLN A 131 11.55 12.58 -13.19
CA GLN A 131 12.49 13.56 -12.63
C GLN A 131 11.75 14.73 -11.96
N LEU A 132 10.54 15.10 -12.42
CA LEU A 132 9.72 16.14 -11.78
C LEU A 132 9.39 15.78 -10.32
N LEU A 133 9.08 14.51 -10.05
CA LEU A 133 8.84 14.02 -8.69
C LEU A 133 10.13 14.05 -7.86
N ALA A 134 11.25 13.61 -8.43
CA ALA A 134 12.54 13.61 -7.75
C ALA A 134 12.96 15.05 -7.37
N ASP A 135 12.88 15.99 -8.31
CA ASP A 135 13.23 17.39 -8.10
C ASP A 135 12.36 18.02 -7.00
N HIS A 136 11.03 17.83 -7.07
CA HIS A 136 10.10 18.35 -6.05
C HIS A 136 10.39 17.78 -4.66
N LEU A 137 10.65 16.47 -4.56
CA LEU A 137 11.02 15.85 -3.28
C LEU A 137 12.38 16.34 -2.79
N GLY A 138 13.35 16.56 -3.69
CA GLY A 138 14.66 17.08 -3.33
C GLY A 138 14.61 18.49 -2.76
N GLU A 139 13.81 19.36 -3.38
CA GLU A 139 13.56 20.72 -2.88
C GLU A 139 12.87 20.70 -1.50
N THR A 140 11.85 19.85 -1.34
CA THR A 140 11.08 19.74 -0.10
C THR A 140 11.90 19.15 1.04
N LEU A 141 12.76 18.16 0.75
CA LEU A 141 13.55 17.45 1.76
C LEU A 141 14.89 18.12 2.04
N GLY A 142 15.36 18.99 1.15
CA GLY A 142 16.67 19.65 1.25
C GLY A 142 17.86 18.72 1.01
N VAL A 143 17.64 17.58 0.35
CA VAL A 143 18.66 16.58 0.00
C VAL A 143 18.55 16.18 -1.47
N ASP A 144 19.58 15.55 -2.00
CA ASP A 144 19.59 15.07 -3.38
C ASP A 144 18.61 13.88 -3.55
N VAL A 145 17.77 13.90 -4.57
CA VAL A 145 16.84 12.80 -4.88
C VAL A 145 17.10 12.34 -6.31
N GLU A 146 17.52 11.09 -6.46
CA GLU A 146 17.88 10.50 -7.75
C GLU A 146 16.95 9.32 -8.08
N LEU A 147 16.74 9.10 -9.38
CA LEU A 147 16.01 7.94 -9.87
C LEU A 147 16.96 6.74 -10.01
N TYR A 148 16.58 5.61 -9.41
CA TYR A 148 17.21 4.33 -9.62
C TYR A 148 16.42 3.55 -10.69
N ASN A 149 16.92 3.63 -11.92
CA ASN A 149 16.27 3.03 -13.08
C ASN A 149 16.32 1.51 -13.03
N VAL A 150 15.17 0.87 -13.26
CA VAL A 150 15.02 -0.59 -13.32
C VAL A 150 14.14 -1.02 -14.49
N ASP A 151 14.29 -2.27 -14.90
CA ASP A 151 13.60 -2.84 -16.07
C ASP A 151 12.41 -3.75 -15.68
N SER A 152 12.14 -3.93 -14.38
CA SER A 152 11.00 -4.71 -13.90
C SER A 152 10.66 -4.45 -12.43
N GLU A 153 9.44 -4.81 -12.04
CA GLU A 153 8.99 -4.87 -10.64
C GLU A 153 9.86 -5.79 -9.76
N GLY A 154 10.43 -6.87 -10.32
CA GLY A 154 11.36 -7.74 -9.60
C GLY A 154 12.66 -7.02 -9.23
N ALA A 155 13.20 -6.25 -10.17
CA ALA A 155 14.37 -5.43 -9.94
C ALA A 155 14.12 -4.30 -8.92
N ILE A 156 12.88 -3.79 -8.81
CA ILE A 156 12.50 -2.87 -7.72
C ILE A 156 12.66 -3.57 -6.36
N ILE A 157 12.12 -4.79 -6.23
CA ILE A 157 12.20 -5.56 -4.97
C ILE A 157 13.66 -5.76 -4.58
N GLU A 158 14.51 -6.23 -5.49
CA GLU A 158 15.94 -6.40 -5.23
C GLU A 158 16.62 -5.08 -4.85
N ALA A 159 16.30 -3.99 -5.55
CA ALA A 159 16.89 -2.69 -5.27
C ALA A 159 16.57 -2.21 -3.85
N LEU A 160 15.33 -2.40 -3.37
CA LEU A 160 14.94 -2.07 -2.00
C LEU A 160 15.59 -3.02 -0.97
N ARG A 161 15.63 -4.32 -1.27
CA ARG A 161 16.22 -5.33 -0.37
C ARG A 161 17.71 -5.09 -0.13
N PHE A 162 18.46 -4.83 -1.18
CA PHE A 162 19.92 -4.66 -1.11
C PHE A 162 20.34 -3.20 -0.85
N GLY A 163 19.39 -2.29 -0.63
CA GLY A 163 19.67 -0.89 -0.33
C GLY A 163 20.25 -0.11 -1.51
N HIS A 164 19.98 -0.54 -2.74
CA HIS A 164 20.28 0.22 -3.96
C HIS A 164 19.26 1.35 -4.21
N ALA A 165 18.03 1.17 -3.72
CA ALA A 165 16.99 2.19 -3.66
C ALA A 165 16.42 2.30 -2.24
N ASP A 166 15.85 3.45 -1.92
CA ASP A 166 15.33 3.76 -0.58
C ASP A 166 13.79 3.66 -0.55
N ILE A 167 13.11 4.08 -1.63
CA ILE A 167 11.67 3.90 -1.83
C ILE A 167 11.35 3.49 -3.27
N ALA A 168 10.16 2.94 -3.50
CA ALA A 168 9.65 2.65 -4.84
C ALA A 168 8.13 2.70 -4.91
N PHE A 169 7.57 3.09 -6.05
CA PHE A 169 6.15 2.91 -6.37
C PHE A 169 5.99 1.57 -7.08
N MET A 170 5.09 0.71 -6.61
CA MET A 170 5.00 -0.67 -7.09
C MET A 170 3.56 -1.07 -7.45
N ASP A 171 3.40 -2.04 -8.34
CA ASP A 171 2.11 -2.71 -8.52
C ASP A 171 1.69 -3.48 -7.25
N GLY A 172 0.39 -3.54 -6.97
CA GLY A 172 -0.14 -4.21 -5.78
C GLY A 172 0.27 -5.68 -5.66
N GLY A 173 0.43 -6.40 -6.78
CA GLY A 173 0.93 -7.77 -6.77
C GLY A 173 2.40 -7.88 -6.36
N ALA A 174 3.27 -7.08 -6.98
CA ALA A 174 4.70 -7.05 -6.66
C ALA A 174 4.96 -6.52 -5.25
N ALA A 175 4.22 -5.50 -4.82
CA ALA A 175 4.27 -4.99 -3.46
C ALA A 175 3.87 -6.04 -2.41
N TRP A 176 2.87 -6.87 -2.71
CA TRP A 176 2.50 -7.99 -1.83
C TRP A 176 3.64 -9.01 -1.67
N VAL A 177 4.32 -9.34 -2.76
CA VAL A 177 5.51 -10.23 -2.73
C VAL A 177 6.62 -9.59 -1.90
N GLY A 178 6.94 -8.31 -2.18
CA GLY A 178 7.90 -7.53 -1.40
C GLY A 178 7.60 -7.56 0.10
N TRP A 179 6.33 -7.43 0.48
CA TRP A 179 5.92 -7.49 1.88
C TRP A 179 5.97 -8.89 2.49
N LYS A 180 5.57 -9.93 1.75
CA LYS A 180 5.42 -11.28 2.31
C LYS A 180 6.70 -12.09 2.32
N GLU A 181 7.53 -11.96 1.30
CA GLU A 181 8.71 -12.79 1.10
C GLU A 181 10.01 -12.05 1.44
N TYR A 182 9.97 -10.71 1.46
CA TYR A 182 11.18 -9.88 1.49
C TYR A 182 11.16 -8.77 2.55
N ASP A 183 10.23 -8.85 3.50
CA ASP A 183 10.10 -7.96 4.66
C ASP A 183 10.01 -6.45 4.33
N LEU A 184 9.66 -6.12 3.09
CA LEU A 184 9.41 -4.73 2.68
C LEU A 184 8.10 -4.21 3.28
N SER A 185 7.97 -2.90 3.38
CA SER A 185 6.81 -2.26 4.00
C SER A 185 6.22 -1.15 3.16
N VAL A 186 4.91 -0.94 3.29
CA VAL A 186 4.18 0.18 2.68
C VAL A 186 4.26 1.40 3.60
N MET A 187 4.51 2.58 3.04
CA MET A 187 4.38 3.87 3.75
C MET A 187 3.23 4.74 3.24
N ALA A 188 2.88 4.62 1.97
CA ALA A 188 1.84 5.39 1.32
C ALA A 188 1.17 4.59 0.20
N ALA A 189 0.02 5.05 -0.25
CA ALA A 189 -0.69 4.50 -1.40
C ALA A 189 -1.34 5.62 -2.20
N ASP A 190 -1.34 5.49 -3.52
CA ASP A 190 -2.07 6.40 -4.40
C ASP A 190 -3.59 6.29 -4.20
N GLN A 191 -4.31 7.36 -4.53
CA GLN A 191 -5.76 7.39 -4.51
C GLN A 191 -6.32 7.20 -5.92
N LYS A 192 -7.58 6.80 -5.99
CA LYS A 192 -8.39 6.86 -7.21
C LYS A 192 -9.24 8.13 -7.20
N SER A 193 -9.91 8.42 -8.31
CA SER A 193 -10.73 9.63 -8.49
C SER A 193 -11.85 9.78 -7.45
N ASP A 194 -12.24 8.70 -6.79
CA ASP A 194 -13.21 8.66 -5.69
C ASP A 194 -12.55 8.50 -4.31
N GLU A 195 -11.28 8.89 -4.20
CA GLU A 195 -10.46 8.91 -2.99
C GLU A 195 -10.11 7.53 -2.40
N ARG A 196 -10.60 6.43 -2.99
CA ARG A 196 -10.25 5.07 -2.55
C ARG A 196 -8.81 4.72 -2.89
N THR A 197 -8.19 3.89 -2.06
CA THR A 197 -6.84 3.30 -2.30
C THR A 197 -6.93 1.87 -2.82
N TYR A 198 -8.05 1.52 -3.45
CA TYR A 198 -8.28 0.19 -3.98
C TYR A 198 -9.34 0.25 -5.07
N TYR A 199 -9.35 -0.76 -5.92
CA TYR A 199 -10.43 -1.02 -6.85
C TYR A 199 -11.12 -2.32 -6.46
N ASN A 200 -12.43 -2.38 -6.66
CA ASN A 200 -13.18 -3.61 -6.42
C ASN A 200 -13.05 -4.51 -7.65
N ALA A 201 -12.70 -5.77 -7.45
CA ALA A 201 -12.78 -6.79 -8.50
C ALA A 201 -14.21 -7.33 -8.57
N HIS A 202 -14.77 -7.36 -9.78
CA HIS A 202 -16.13 -7.83 -10.04
C HIS A 202 -16.15 -8.88 -11.14
N ALA A 203 -17.15 -9.75 -11.08
CA ALA A 203 -17.61 -10.52 -12.23
C ALA A 203 -18.69 -9.70 -12.94
N TRP A 204 -18.40 -9.28 -14.16
CA TRP A 204 -19.35 -8.64 -15.04
C TRP A 204 -20.03 -9.70 -15.88
N VAL A 205 -21.36 -9.67 -15.91
CA VAL A 205 -22.20 -10.59 -16.68
C VAL A 205 -23.22 -9.79 -17.49
N ARG A 206 -23.81 -10.42 -18.51
CA ARG A 206 -24.90 -9.79 -19.26
C ARG A 206 -26.16 -9.73 -18.40
N ALA A 207 -26.94 -8.66 -18.51
CA ALA A 207 -28.15 -8.44 -17.72
C ALA A 207 -29.23 -9.51 -17.95
N ASP A 208 -29.20 -10.18 -19.11
CA ASP A 208 -30.09 -11.30 -19.46
C ASP A 208 -29.58 -12.68 -19.01
N SER A 209 -28.46 -12.75 -18.28
CA SER A 209 -27.88 -14.00 -17.79
C SER A 209 -28.59 -14.52 -16.53
N GLU A 210 -28.50 -15.83 -16.30
CA GLU A 210 -29.00 -16.45 -15.06
C GLU A 210 -28.23 -15.97 -13.82
N MET A 211 -26.95 -15.62 -13.95
CA MET A 211 -26.15 -15.03 -12.87
C MET A 211 -26.66 -13.65 -12.49
N ALA A 212 -27.01 -12.81 -13.47
CA ALA A 212 -27.63 -11.51 -13.20
C ALA A 212 -29.01 -11.71 -12.54
N ALA A 213 -29.81 -12.65 -13.02
CA ALA A 213 -31.12 -12.95 -12.43
C ALA A 213 -31.00 -13.41 -10.96
N ALA A 214 -30.08 -14.34 -10.66
CA ALA A 214 -29.80 -14.81 -9.30
C ALA A 214 -29.24 -13.71 -8.39
N HIS A 215 -28.49 -12.75 -8.95
CA HIS A 215 -28.00 -11.63 -8.15
C HIS A 215 -29.11 -10.63 -7.78
N LEU A 216 -30.12 -10.48 -8.65
CA LEU A 216 -31.14 -9.42 -8.57
C LEU A 216 -32.50 -9.92 -8.05
N ASP A 217 -32.63 -11.18 -7.65
CA ASP A 217 -33.90 -11.79 -7.22
C ASP A 217 -34.21 -11.66 -5.71
N ASP A 218 -33.27 -11.10 -4.92
CA ASP A 218 -33.34 -11.02 -3.45
C ASP A 218 -33.55 -12.39 -2.76
N ASP A 219 -33.21 -13.51 -3.41
CA ASP A 219 -33.38 -14.85 -2.90
C ASP A 219 -32.04 -15.41 -2.36
N PRO A 220 -31.89 -15.62 -1.04
CA PRO A 220 -30.65 -16.17 -0.48
C PRO A 220 -30.40 -17.65 -0.85
N SER A 221 -31.34 -18.31 -1.54
CA SER A 221 -31.18 -19.68 -2.03
C SER A 221 -30.60 -19.77 -3.44
N THR A 222 -30.54 -18.66 -4.18
CA THR A 222 -29.84 -18.57 -5.46
C THR A 222 -28.44 -17.98 -5.22
N ASP A 223 -27.45 -18.53 -5.92
CA ASP A 223 -26.04 -18.14 -5.76
C ASP A 223 -25.44 -17.83 -7.13
N PRO A 224 -25.20 -16.54 -7.45
CA PRO A 224 -24.70 -16.16 -8.76
C PRO A 224 -23.28 -16.68 -9.02
N PHE A 225 -22.48 -16.98 -7.99
CA PHE A 225 -21.12 -17.51 -8.14
C PHE A 225 -21.13 -19.01 -8.41
N ALA A 226 -22.05 -19.76 -7.81
CA ALA A 226 -22.23 -21.17 -8.13
C ALA A 226 -22.65 -21.37 -9.61
N LEU A 227 -23.44 -20.45 -10.15
CA LEU A 227 -23.86 -20.46 -11.56
C LEU A 227 -22.74 -20.16 -12.57
N LEU A 228 -21.55 -19.77 -12.10
CA LEU A 228 -20.37 -19.61 -12.96
C LEU A 228 -19.74 -20.96 -13.35
N GLU A 229 -20.08 -22.06 -12.66
CA GLU A 229 -19.60 -23.39 -13.01
C GLU A 229 -20.06 -23.78 -14.43
N GLY A 230 -19.13 -24.25 -15.27
CA GLY A 230 -19.42 -24.61 -16.66
C GLY A 230 -19.42 -23.43 -17.65
N LYS A 231 -19.41 -22.18 -17.16
CA LYS A 231 -19.47 -20.96 -18.00
C LYS A 231 -18.12 -20.63 -18.62
N THR A 232 -18.12 -19.86 -19.71
CA THR A 232 -16.91 -19.40 -20.36
C THR A 232 -16.46 -18.08 -19.72
N SER A 233 -15.29 -18.05 -19.09
CA SER A 233 -14.76 -16.85 -18.44
C SER A 233 -13.86 -16.02 -19.35
N CYS A 234 -13.86 -14.70 -19.15
CA CYS A 234 -12.96 -13.74 -19.77
C CYS A 234 -12.05 -13.11 -18.69
N HIS A 235 -10.76 -13.41 -18.74
CA HIS A 235 -9.76 -12.85 -17.82
C HIS A 235 -8.99 -11.71 -18.48
N THR A 236 -8.50 -10.76 -17.68
CA THR A 236 -7.66 -9.66 -18.22
C THR A 236 -6.26 -10.12 -18.64
N GLY A 237 -5.83 -11.29 -18.17
CA GLY A 237 -4.52 -11.88 -18.47
C GLY A 237 -4.03 -12.77 -17.33
N TRP A 238 -2.99 -13.56 -17.62
CA TRP A 238 -2.41 -14.48 -16.65
C TRP A 238 -1.90 -13.74 -15.39
N LEU A 239 -2.40 -14.17 -14.22
CA LEU A 239 -2.01 -13.70 -12.88
C LEU A 239 -2.13 -12.18 -12.65
N LYS A 240 -3.10 -11.54 -13.31
CA LYS A 240 -3.49 -10.15 -13.03
C LYS A 240 -4.41 -10.08 -11.80
N SER A 241 -4.30 -9.02 -11.00
CA SER A 241 -4.97 -8.86 -9.70
C SER A 241 -6.50 -9.01 -9.78
N ALA A 242 -7.22 -8.02 -10.35
CA ALA A 242 -8.68 -8.05 -10.43
C ALA A 242 -9.23 -9.06 -11.47
N GLY A 243 -8.44 -9.39 -12.50
CA GLY A 243 -8.91 -10.26 -13.58
C GLY A 243 -8.65 -11.75 -13.38
N MET A 244 -7.85 -12.15 -12.38
CA MET A 244 -7.54 -13.56 -12.15
C MET A 244 -7.28 -13.90 -10.67
N LEU A 245 -6.35 -13.22 -10.01
CA LEU A 245 -5.93 -13.63 -8.66
C LEU A 245 -7.05 -13.48 -7.63
N LEU A 246 -7.76 -12.35 -7.64
CA LEU A 246 -8.90 -12.13 -6.76
C LEU A 246 -10.10 -13.05 -7.05
N PRO A 247 -10.61 -13.16 -8.28
CA PRO A 247 -11.74 -14.05 -8.55
C PRO A 247 -11.39 -15.51 -8.25
N MET A 248 -10.20 -16.00 -8.62
CA MET A 248 -9.83 -17.38 -8.33
C MET A 248 -9.55 -17.61 -6.85
N GLY A 249 -8.88 -16.68 -6.17
CA GLY A 249 -8.68 -16.75 -4.72
C GLY A 249 -9.99 -16.77 -3.94
N TYR A 250 -11.01 -16.02 -4.42
CA TYR A 250 -12.36 -16.05 -3.88
C TYR A 250 -13.08 -17.37 -4.17
N LEU A 251 -13.07 -17.84 -5.42
CA LEU A 251 -13.77 -19.07 -5.82
C LEU A 251 -13.21 -20.30 -5.09
N ILE A 252 -11.88 -20.40 -5.00
CA ILE A 252 -11.21 -21.49 -4.28
C ILE A 252 -11.45 -21.35 -2.77
N GLY A 253 -11.26 -20.16 -2.22
CA GLY A 253 -11.39 -19.91 -0.77
C GLY A 253 -12.79 -20.15 -0.21
N ASN A 254 -13.83 -19.96 -1.02
CA ASN A 254 -15.22 -20.21 -0.63
C ASN A 254 -15.72 -21.60 -1.05
N GLY A 255 -14.87 -22.45 -1.64
CA GLY A 255 -15.21 -23.83 -2.00
C GLY A 255 -16.07 -23.98 -3.26
N TYR A 256 -16.14 -22.96 -4.12
CA TYR A 256 -16.76 -23.08 -5.45
C TYR A 256 -15.90 -23.91 -6.39
N SER A 257 -14.56 -23.77 -6.29
CA SER A 257 -13.60 -24.43 -7.16
C SER A 257 -12.55 -25.19 -6.35
N GLU A 258 -12.27 -26.42 -6.72
CA GLU A 258 -11.21 -27.22 -6.13
C GLU A 258 -9.93 -27.13 -6.98
N VAL A 259 -8.78 -26.98 -6.33
CA VAL A 259 -7.47 -26.92 -7.02
C VAL A 259 -7.20 -28.22 -7.76
N VAL A 260 -6.91 -28.11 -9.06
CA VAL A 260 -6.57 -29.24 -9.93
C VAL A 260 -5.07 -29.24 -10.23
N GLY A 261 -4.32 -30.15 -9.60
CA GLY A 261 -2.88 -30.31 -9.79
C GLY A 261 -2.10 -30.23 -8.48
N ASP A 262 -0.82 -29.85 -8.57
CA ASP A 262 0.01 -29.58 -7.39
C ASP A 262 -0.33 -28.20 -6.82
N SER A 263 -0.68 -28.12 -5.54
CA SER A 263 -1.00 -26.87 -4.87
C SER A 263 0.17 -25.89 -4.78
N ASN A 264 1.39 -26.34 -5.02
CA ASN A 264 2.60 -25.50 -5.03
C ASN A 264 3.01 -25.09 -6.45
N ASP A 265 2.30 -25.54 -7.48
CA ASP A 265 2.54 -25.19 -8.87
C ASP A 265 1.47 -24.22 -9.37
N VAL A 266 1.88 -23.06 -9.86
CA VAL A 266 0.96 -22.06 -10.40
C VAL A 266 0.27 -22.53 -11.68
N GLU A 267 0.85 -23.47 -12.42
CA GLU A 267 0.21 -24.05 -13.60
C GLU A 267 -1.07 -24.83 -13.22
N SER A 268 -1.17 -25.30 -11.97
CA SER A 268 -2.41 -25.88 -11.44
C SER A 268 -3.57 -24.87 -11.44
N LEU A 269 -3.31 -23.56 -11.37
CA LEU A 269 -4.35 -22.55 -11.47
C LEU A 269 -5.04 -22.60 -12.85
N ARG A 270 -4.28 -22.84 -13.92
CA ARG A 270 -4.84 -22.93 -15.27
C ARG A 270 -5.77 -24.14 -15.40
N ASN A 271 -5.34 -25.28 -14.88
CA ASN A 271 -6.19 -26.49 -14.84
C ASN A 271 -7.43 -26.27 -13.97
N THR A 272 -7.30 -25.56 -12.85
CA THR A 272 -8.40 -25.21 -11.95
C THR A 272 -9.44 -24.33 -12.65
N ILE A 273 -8.99 -23.31 -13.41
CA ILE A 273 -9.85 -22.45 -14.22
C ILE A 273 -10.61 -23.29 -15.25
N TYR A 274 -9.91 -24.10 -16.04
CA TYR A 274 -10.56 -24.90 -17.09
C TYR A 274 -11.53 -25.95 -16.53
N ASN A 275 -11.27 -26.47 -15.33
CA ASN A 275 -12.16 -27.42 -14.68
C ASN A 275 -13.45 -26.78 -14.14
N PHE A 276 -13.35 -25.61 -13.51
CA PHE A 276 -14.53 -24.93 -12.94
C PHE A 276 -15.36 -24.21 -14.02
N PHE A 277 -14.71 -23.50 -14.94
CA PHE A 277 -15.35 -22.79 -16.05
C PHE A 277 -15.55 -23.75 -17.23
N ASN A 278 -14.63 -23.74 -18.19
CA ASN A 278 -14.51 -24.74 -19.25
C ASN A 278 -13.18 -24.53 -20.01
N GLU A 279 -12.89 -25.42 -20.97
CA GLU A 279 -11.70 -25.36 -21.83
C GLU A 279 -11.60 -24.09 -22.70
N ASN A 280 -12.70 -23.34 -22.89
CA ASN A 280 -12.74 -22.12 -23.69
C ASN A 280 -12.48 -20.85 -22.87
N ALA A 281 -12.19 -20.96 -21.57
CA ALA A 281 -11.85 -19.80 -20.73
C ALA A 281 -10.72 -18.97 -21.37
N SER A 282 -10.99 -17.67 -21.58
CA SER A 282 -10.08 -16.75 -22.22
C SER A 282 -9.05 -16.25 -21.21
N ILE A 283 -7.81 -16.76 -21.33
CA ILE A 283 -6.63 -16.30 -20.60
C ILE A 283 -5.67 -15.69 -21.63
N PRO A 284 -5.81 -14.40 -21.95
CA PRO A 284 -5.14 -13.76 -23.07
C PRO A 284 -3.67 -13.40 -22.75
N ASP A 285 -2.83 -13.50 -23.78
CA ASP A 285 -1.47 -12.95 -23.78
C ASP A 285 -1.48 -11.47 -24.20
N SER A 286 -0.45 -10.72 -23.80
CA SER A 286 -0.28 -9.32 -24.21
C SER A 286 -0.31 -9.16 -25.74
N GLY A 287 -1.04 -8.17 -26.22
CA GLY A 287 -1.22 -7.89 -27.66
C GLY A 287 -2.34 -8.68 -28.35
N THR A 288 -3.06 -9.56 -27.63
CA THR A 288 -4.26 -10.22 -28.17
C THR A 288 -5.52 -9.35 -27.99
N PRO A 289 -6.60 -9.56 -28.80
CA PRO A 289 -7.79 -8.70 -28.77
C PRO A 289 -8.58 -8.68 -27.45
N TYR A 290 -8.43 -9.73 -26.62
CA TYR A 290 -9.11 -9.84 -25.33
C TYR A 290 -8.20 -9.57 -24.12
N TYR A 291 -6.95 -9.14 -24.35
CA TYR A 291 -6.04 -8.78 -23.28
C TYR A 291 -6.41 -7.47 -22.58
N GLY A 292 -6.15 -7.41 -21.27
CA GLY A 292 -6.37 -6.23 -20.43
C GLY A 292 -7.83 -6.04 -20.03
N TYR A 293 -8.11 -4.94 -19.32
CA TYR A 293 -9.46 -4.62 -18.83
C TYR A 293 -10.46 -4.42 -19.97
N SER A 294 -10.08 -3.65 -21.00
CA SER A 294 -10.89 -3.45 -22.21
C SER A 294 -11.18 -4.77 -22.92
N GLY A 295 -10.15 -5.59 -23.14
CA GLY A 295 -10.29 -6.87 -23.83
C GLY A 295 -11.16 -7.89 -23.10
N ALA A 296 -11.09 -7.95 -21.77
CA ALA A 296 -11.94 -8.86 -20.98
C ALA A 296 -13.43 -8.49 -21.10
N VAL A 297 -13.77 -7.20 -21.04
CA VAL A 297 -15.16 -6.75 -21.24
C VAL A 297 -15.58 -6.92 -22.69
N LYS A 298 -14.69 -6.69 -23.66
CA LYS A 298 -14.96 -7.00 -25.07
C LYS A 298 -15.30 -8.48 -25.31
N CYS A 299 -14.58 -9.40 -24.65
CA CYS A 299 -14.86 -10.84 -24.70
C CYS A 299 -16.30 -11.18 -24.24
N LEU A 300 -16.81 -10.46 -23.23
CA LEU A 300 -18.20 -10.56 -22.79
C LEU A 300 -19.17 -9.92 -23.80
N SER A 301 -18.84 -8.74 -24.33
CA SER A 301 -19.69 -8.01 -25.30
C SER A 301 -19.87 -8.77 -26.61
N ASP A 302 -18.80 -9.41 -27.10
CA ASP A 302 -18.81 -10.25 -28.31
C ASP A 302 -19.63 -11.54 -28.12
N GLY A 303 -20.00 -11.88 -26.87
CA GLY A 303 -20.64 -13.15 -26.51
C GLY A 303 -19.69 -14.35 -26.57
N THR A 304 -18.38 -14.12 -26.61
CA THR A 304 -17.37 -15.18 -26.55
C THR A 304 -17.31 -15.81 -25.17
N GLY A 305 -17.45 -14.99 -24.12
CA GLY A 305 -17.58 -15.45 -22.75
C GLY A 305 -18.90 -15.02 -22.10
N ASP A 306 -19.26 -15.72 -21.03
CA ASP A 306 -20.46 -15.50 -20.24
C ASP A 306 -20.21 -14.57 -19.04
N VAL A 307 -18.95 -14.44 -18.62
CA VAL A 307 -18.51 -13.62 -17.49
C VAL A 307 -17.15 -12.98 -17.78
N ALA A 308 -16.99 -11.69 -17.45
CA ALA A 308 -15.70 -10.99 -17.50
C ALA A 308 -15.24 -10.55 -16.12
N PHE A 309 -13.99 -10.85 -15.78
CA PHE A 309 -13.37 -10.42 -14.53
C PHE A 309 -12.63 -9.11 -14.74
N ALA A 310 -13.13 -8.02 -14.14
CA ALA A 310 -12.56 -6.69 -14.30
C ALA A 310 -12.77 -5.83 -13.05
N LYS A 311 -12.19 -4.62 -13.04
CA LYS A 311 -12.43 -3.65 -11.97
C LYS A 311 -13.82 -3.01 -12.13
N ASP A 312 -14.34 -2.46 -11.04
CA ASP A 312 -15.60 -1.70 -10.98
C ASP A 312 -15.69 -0.57 -12.01
N SER A 313 -14.62 0.18 -12.22
CA SER A 313 -14.59 1.29 -13.19
C SER A 313 -14.50 0.86 -14.66
N THR A 314 -14.23 -0.42 -14.97
CA THR A 314 -13.91 -0.83 -16.34
C THR A 314 -15.06 -0.57 -17.31
N VAL A 315 -16.27 -1.04 -17.01
CA VAL A 315 -17.39 -0.88 -17.95
C VAL A 315 -17.74 0.58 -18.14
N ASP A 316 -17.75 1.38 -17.07
CA ASP A 316 -18.03 2.81 -17.16
C ASP A 316 -16.98 3.55 -18.00
N SER A 317 -15.70 3.17 -17.90
CA SER A 317 -14.59 3.82 -18.63
C SER A 317 -14.64 3.57 -20.14
N TYR A 318 -15.19 2.44 -20.60
CA TYR A 318 -15.19 2.07 -22.01
C TYR A 318 -16.57 2.13 -22.67
N CYS A 319 -17.64 1.91 -21.91
CA CYS A 319 -19.00 1.72 -22.41
C CYS A 319 -20.05 2.60 -21.70
N GLY A 320 -19.64 3.46 -20.77
CA GLY A 320 -20.54 4.30 -19.96
C GLY A 320 -20.16 5.78 -19.95
N ASN A 321 -19.46 6.26 -20.98
CA ASN A 321 -19.05 7.66 -21.08
C ASN A 321 -20.25 8.59 -21.31
N GLU A 322 -20.14 9.86 -20.90
CA GLU A 322 -21.21 10.85 -21.08
C GLU A 322 -21.52 11.12 -22.56
N MET A 323 -20.51 11.00 -23.43
CA MET A 323 -20.64 11.11 -24.87
C MET A 323 -20.52 9.72 -25.49
N ASP A 324 -21.58 9.23 -26.13
CA ASP A 324 -21.60 7.91 -26.79
C ASP A 324 -20.47 7.72 -27.83
N ALA A 325 -19.97 8.82 -28.40
CA ALA A 325 -18.86 8.80 -29.36
C ALA A 325 -17.51 8.41 -28.73
N ASP A 326 -17.38 8.51 -27.40
CA ASP A 326 -16.19 8.11 -26.65
C ASP A 326 -16.27 6.65 -26.19
N ASN A 327 -17.43 6.01 -26.35
CA ASN A 327 -17.57 4.58 -26.08
C ASN A 327 -16.91 3.75 -27.19
N GLU A 328 -16.38 2.60 -26.80
CA GLU A 328 -15.82 1.64 -27.73
C GLU A 328 -16.90 1.04 -28.64
N GLU A 329 -16.57 0.82 -29.93
CA GLU A 329 -17.54 0.37 -30.93
C GLU A 329 -18.20 -0.99 -30.63
N TRP A 330 -17.52 -1.82 -29.83
CA TRP A 330 -17.97 -3.16 -29.45
C TRP A 330 -18.82 -3.19 -28.17
N CYS A 331 -19.05 -2.04 -27.54
CA CYS A 331 -19.86 -1.96 -26.33
C CYS A 331 -21.32 -2.33 -26.60
N LEU A 332 -21.90 -3.04 -25.63
CA LEU A 332 -23.34 -3.14 -25.44
C LEU A 332 -23.85 -1.87 -24.75
N ASP A 333 -25.17 -1.70 -24.67
CA ASP A 333 -25.73 -0.63 -23.86
C ASP A 333 -25.33 -0.83 -22.39
N ARG A 334 -25.07 0.27 -21.67
CA ARG A 334 -24.49 0.23 -20.32
C ARG A 334 -25.34 -0.58 -19.32
N ASP A 335 -26.66 -0.58 -19.49
CA ASP A 335 -27.62 -1.33 -18.67
C ASP A 335 -27.63 -2.84 -18.96
N GLN A 336 -26.94 -3.29 -20.02
CA GLN A 336 -26.75 -4.70 -20.33
C GLN A 336 -25.60 -5.34 -19.56
N TYR A 337 -24.83 -4.56 -18.80
CA TYR A 337 -23.76 -5.06 -17.94
C TYR A 337 -24.18 -5.01 -16.46
N VAL A 338 -24.13 -6.16 -15.81
CA VAL A 338 -24.38 -6.30 -14.37
C VAL A 338 -23.10 -6.75 -13.68
N ALA A 339 -22.66 -5.97 -12.70
CA ALA A 339 -21.58 -6.38 -11.80
C ALA A 339 -22.16 -7.24 -10.66
N LEU A 340 -21.71 -8.49 -10.55
CA LEU A 340 -21.96 -9.32 -9.38
C LEU A 340 -21.26 -8.74 -8.14
N PRO A 341 -21.55 -9.22 -6.91
CA PRO A 341 -20.87 -8.76 -5.71
C PRO A 341 -19.34 -8.84 -5.84
N SER A 342 -18.62 -7.92 -5.20
CA SER A 342 -17.17 -7.86 -5.36
C SER A 342 -16.47 -9.07 -4.74
N PHE A 343 -15.47 -9.60 -5.45
CA PHE A 343 -14.58 -10.66 -4.95
C PHE A 343 -13.64 -10.17 -3.84
N GLY A 344 -13.34 -8.87 -3.83
CA GLY A 344 -12.37 -8.28 -2.93
C GLY A 344 -11.78 -7.00 -3.48
N LYS A 345 -10.94 -6.40 -2.64
CA LYS A 345 -10.26 -5.13 -2.92
C LYS A 345 -8.87 -5.45 -3.47
N ALA A 346 -8.62 -5.05 -4.71
CA ALA A 346 -7.27 -5.00 -5.23
C ALA A 346 -6.64 -3.67 -4.81
N PRO A 347 -5.46 -3.69 -4.16
CA PRO A 347 -4.81 -2.49 -3.69
C PRO A 347 -4.39 -1.63 -4.88
N SER A 348 -4.47 -0.33 -4.69
CA SER A 348 -3.80 0.64 -5.57
C SER A 348 -2.28 0.58 -5.35
N HIS A 349 -1.50 1.34 -6.11
CA HIS A 349 -0.04 1.28 -6.11
C HIS A 349 0.54 1.84 -4.79
N PRO A 350 1.17 1.00 -3.95
CA PRO A 350 1.84 1.51 -2.76
C PRO A 350 3.22 2.10 -3.05
N VAL A 351 3.66 2.96 -2.13
CA VAL A 351 5.06 3.31 -1.93
C VAL A 351 5.67 2.35 -0.93
N MET A 352 6.62 1.55 -1.42
CA MET A 352 7.32 0.51 -0.69
C MET A 352 8.70 1.00 -0.23
N TYR A 353 9.16 0.50 0.91
CA TYR A 353 10.49 0.74 1.46
C TYR A 353 10.99 -0.47 2.25
N ASN A 354 12.29 -0.53 2.53
CA ASN A 354 12.87 -1.54 3.41
C ASN A 354 13.01 -0.97 4.85
N PRO A 355 12.27 -1.49 5.84
CA PRO A 355 12.32 -0.98 7.22
C PRO A 355 13.65 -1.23 7.94
N ASP A 356 14.46 -2.18 7.48
CA ASP A 356 15.77 -2.48 8.08
C ASP A 356 16.88 -1.55 7.56
N VAL A 357 16.66 -0.91 6.41
CA VAL A 357 17.63 -0.02 5.76
C VAL A 357 17.25 1.44 5.91
N LEU A 358 15.97 1.77 5.76
CA LEU A 358 15.48 3.15 5.81
C LEU A 358 15.00 3.50 7.22
N ASP A 359 15.79 4.34 7.91
CA ASP A 359 15.53 4.73 9.28
C ASP A 359 14.21 5.51 9.44
N MET A 360 13.75 5.59 10.69
CA MET A 360 12.46 6.19 11.04
C MET A 360 12.36 7.68 10.71
N GLN A 361 13.45 8.43 10.86
CA GLN A 361 13.48 9.85 10.63
C GLN A 361 13.39 10.12 9.12
N THR A 362 14.24 9.47 8.32
CA THR A 362 14.23 9.60 6.86
C THR A 362 12.90 9.17 6.26
N ARG A 363 12.34 8.01 6.65
CA ARG A 363 11.04 7.56 6.10
C ARG A 363 9.90 8.51 6.47
N THR A 364 9.97 9.17 7.64
CA THR A 364 8.96 10.16 8.06
C THR A 364 9.09 11.44 7.24
N ALA A 365 10.33 11.90 6.98
CA ALA A 365 10.61 13.03 6.10
C ALA A 365 10.03 12.80 4.70
N ILE A 366 10.37 11.65 4.09
CA ILE A 366 9.87 11.24 2.77
C ILE A 366 8.34 11.20 2.76
N LEU A 367 7.74 10.55 3.76
CA LEU A 367 6.28 10.45 3.83
C LEU A 367 5.61 11.83 3.95
N ASN A 368 6.19 12.76 4.71
CA ASN A 368 5.65 14.11 4.82
C ASN A 368 5.77 14.89 3.50
N ALA A 369 6.90 14.78 2.80
CA ALA A 369 7.11 15.38 1.48
C ALA A 369 6.18 14.78 0.41
N LEU A 370 5.86 13.49 0.50
CA LEU A 370 4.82 12.89 -0.36
C LEU A 370 3.43 13.46 -0.04
N MET A 371 3.11 13.70 1.24
CA MET A 371 1.81 14.27 1.61
C MET A 371 1.64 15.73 1.18
N SER A 372 2.73 16.51 1.08
CA SER A 372 2.64 17.92 0.65
C SER A 372 2.18 18.07 -0.80
N LEU A 373 2.43 17.06 -1.66
CA LEU A 373 1.93 17.04 -3.04
C LEU A 373 0.41 17.21 -3.11
N ASN A 374 -0.35 16.68 -2.14
CA ASN A 374 -1.81 16.80 -2.11
C ASN A 374 -2.31 18.22 -1.83
N HIS A 375 -1.44 19.09 -1.33
CA HIS A 375 -1.80 20.43 -0.87
C HIS A 375 -1.43 21.53 -1.86
N GLU A 376 -0.73 21.17 -2.94
CA GLU A 376 -0.32 22.10 -3.97
C GLU A 376 -1.13 21.87 -5.24
N SER A 377 -1.75 22.94 -5.75
CA SER A 377 -2.55 22.89 -6.97
C SER A 377 -2.23 24.05 -7.90
N TYR A 378 -2.20 23.81 -9.21
CA TYR A 378 -2.02 24.90 -10.17
C TYR A 378 -3.31 25.72 -10.30
N VAL A 379 -3.21 27.03 -10.10
CA VAL A 379 -4.35 27.93 -10.17
C VAL A 379 -4.16 28.98 -11.27
N VAL A 380 -5.24 29.31 -11.97
CA VAL A 380 -5.25 30.31 -13.06
C VAL A 380 -6.19 31.45 -12.71
N ASN A 381 -5.66 32.69 -12.71
CA ASN A 381 -6.41 33.89 -12.35
C ASN A 381 -7.13 33.79 -10.97
N TYR A 382 -6.50 33.11 -10.01
CA TYR A 382 -7.05 32.95 -8.67
C TYR A 382 -7.02 34.26 -7.91
N THR A 383 -8.19 34.73 -7.46
CA THR A 383 -8.32 36.03 -6.80
C THR A 383 -8.54 35.84 -5.30
N THR A 384 -7.57 36.30 -4.49
CA THR A 384 -7.66 36.36 -3.03
C THR A 384 -7.26 37.74 -2.55
N HIS A 385 -8.00 38.30 -1.59
CA HIS A 385 -7.72 39.61 -0.99
C HIS A 385 -7.57 40.78 -2.01
N GLY A 386 -8.20 40.67 -3.19
CA GLY A 386 -8.18 41.71 -4.23
C GLY A 386 -6.95 41.69 -5.15
N GLN A 387 -6.11 40.67 -5.06
CA GLN A 387 -5.00 40.40 -5.99
C GLN A 387 -5.27 39.09 -6.73
N THR A 388 -4.81 39.01 -7.98
CA THR A 388 -5.02 37.86 -8.86
C THR A 388 -3.69 37.22 -9.18
N PHE A 389 -3.59 35.92 -8.98
CA PHE A 389 -2.36 35.14 -9.12
C PHE A 389 -2.56 33.98 -10.10
N THR A 390 -1.48 33.57 -10.75
CA THR A 390 -1.41 32.34 -11.56
C THR A 390 -0.11 31.64 -11.20
N GLY A 391 -0.18 30.36 -10.79
CA GLY A 391 0.97 29.66 -10.24
C GLY A 391 0.61 28.42 -9.42
N CYS A 392 1.60 27.77 -8.83
CA CYS A 392 1.39 26.69 -7.87
C CYS A 392 0.93 27.27 -6.54
N TYR A 393 -0.25 26.87 -6.07
CA TYR A 393 -0.84 27.37 -4.84
C TYR A 393 -0.83 26.28 -3.77
N ASP A 394 -0.12 26.53 -2.67
CA ASP A 394 -0.11 25.68 -1.48
C ASP A 394 -1.22 26.13 -0.51
N ILE A 395 -2.19 25.25 -0.29
CA ILE A 395 -3.35 25.52 0.56
C ILE A 395 -3.02 25.54 2.06
N THR A 396 -1.90 24.96 2.49
CA THR A 396 -1.51 24.86 3.90
C THR A 396 -0.92 26.16 4.42
N VAL A 397 -0.10 26.83 3.60
CA VAL A 397 0.56 28.11 3.92
C VAL A 397 -0.08 29.31 3.23
N HIS A 398 -1.02 29.07 2.30
CA HIS A 398 -1.68 30.10 1.48
C HIS A 398 -0.70 30.97 0.68
N VAL A 399 0.32 30.34 0.10
CA VAL A 399 1.34 30.98 -0.73
C VAL A 399 1.18 30.52 -2.18
N VAL A 400 1.40 31.43 -3.12
CA VAL A 400 1.45 31.12 -4.56
C VAL A 400 2.88 31.29 -5.05
N ASP A 401 3.42 30.24 -5.67
CA ASP A 401 4.62 30.31 -6.48
C ASP A 401 4.23 30.64 -7.93
N GLU A 402 4.50 31.87 -8.35
CA GLU A 402 4.23 32.37 -9.70
C GLU A 402 5.39 32.12 -10.69
N GLU A 403 6.56 31.67 -10.20
CA GLU A 403 7.76 31.47 -11.02
C GLU A 403 7.87 30.02 -11.53
N SER A 404 7.43 29.06 -10.73
CA SER A 404 7.53 27.65 -11.07
C SER A 404 6.59 27.23 -12.22
N PRO A 405 7.04 26.39 -13.16
CA PRO A 405 6.21 25.88 -14.23
C PRO A 405 5.04 25.03 -13.71
N GLN A 406 3.90 25.02 -14.42
CA GLN A 406 2.72 24.25 -14.03
C GLN A 406 3.03 22.78 -13.71
N ASN A 407 3.83 22.12 -14.53
CA ASN A 407 4.14 20.69 -14.37
C ASN A 407 5.00 20.34 -13.14
N THR A 408 5.47 21.35 -12.38
CA THR A 408 6.19 21.17 -11.12
C THR A 408 5.28 21.22 -9.89
N CYS A 409 4.02 21.65 -10.05
CA CYS A 409 3.07 21.69 -8.93
C CYS A 409 2.68 20.28 -8.50
N GLY A 410 2.48 20.07 -7.19
CA GLY A 410 2.15 18.78 -6.61
C GLY A 410 0.98 18.04 -7.28
N SER A 411 -0.13 18.73 -7.55
CA SER A 411 -1.27 18.13 -8.27
C SER A 411 -0.93 17.65 -9.69
N GLU A 412 -0.05 18.36 -10.39
CA GLU A 412 0.37 18.04 -11.76
C GLU A 412 1.39 16.89 -11.75
N ILE A 413 2.28 16.82 -10.76
CA ILE A 413 3.17 15.67 -10.55
C ILE A 413 2.33 14.42 -10.24
N LEU A 414 1.38 14.52 -9.31
CA LEU A 414 0.49 13.40 -8.97
C LEU A 414 -0.27 12.89 -10.22
N ALA A 415 -0.84 13.81 -11.01
CA ALA A 415 -1.62 13.45 -12.18
C ALA A 415 -0.77 12.92 -13.34
N ASN A 416 0.34 13.58 -13.67
CA ASN A 416 1.11 13.30 -14.89
C ASN A 416 2.21 12.24 -14.65
N VAL A 417 2.86 12.23 -13.49
CA VAL A 417 3.93 11.26 -13.17
C VAL A 417 3.36 9.99 -12.54
N LEU A 418 2.49 10.13 -11.54
CA LEU A 418 1.99 9.01 -10.75
C LEU A 418 0.60 8.53 -11.20
N ASN A 419 -0.04 9.23 -12.15
CA ASN A 419 -1.38 8.90 -12.65
C ASN A 419 -2.42 8.74 -11.53
N THR A 420 -2.39 9.65 -10.56
CA THR A 420 -3.28 9.65 -9.41
C THR A 420 -3.72 11.07 -9.03
N PRO A 421 -4.95 11.27 -8.54
CA PRO A 421 -5.36 12.54 -7.96
C PRO A 421 -4.76 12.85 -6.59
N GLY A 422 -4.13 11.87 -5.91
CA GLY A 422 -3.67 12.07 -4.54
C GLY A 422 -2.95 10.87 -3.96
N ILE A 423 -2.29 11.06 -2.82
CA ILE A 423 -1.55 10.03 -2.10
C ILE A 423 -1.90 10.06 -0.62
N VAL A 424 -2.05 8.91 0.02
CA VAL A 424 -2.40 8.83 1.44
C VAL A 424 -1.44 7.92 2.19
N ARG A 425 -1.30 8.17 3.50
CA ARG A 425 -0.54 7.30 4.39
C ARG A 425 -1.18 5.92 4.45
N ALA A 426 -0.36 4.88 4.36
CA ALA A 426 -0.81 3.50 4.38
C ALA A 426 0.19 2.61 5.11
N THR A 427 -0.28 1.48 5.62
CA THR A 427 0.56 0.41 6.19
C THR A 427 0.35 -0.88 5.41
N SER A 428 1.32 -1.80 5.45
CA SER A 428 1.24 -3.05 4.69
C SER A 428 -0.02 -3.85 5.07
N GLN A 429 -0.34 -3.93 6.37
CA GLN A 429 -1.52 -4.66 6.83
C GLN A 429 -2.84 -3.99 6.39
N GLN A 430 -2.93 -2.66 6.47
CA GLN A 430 -4.15 -1.94 6.09
C GLN A 430 -4.38 -1.99 4.57
N HIS A 431 -3.32 -1.86 3.78
CA HIS A 431 -3.41 -1.73 2.33
C HIS A 431 -3.41 -3.08 1.62
N LEU A 432 -2.49 -3.98 1.99
CA LEU A 432 -2.29 -5.27 1.32
C LEU A 432 -2.92 -6.45 2.06
N GLY A 433 -3.41 -6.27 3.29
CA GLY A 433 -3.92 -7.36 4.13
C GLY A 433 -5.11 -8.10 3.53
N SER A 434 -6.14 -7.36 3.07
CA SER A 434 -7.34 -7.98 2.47
C SER A 434 -7.03 -8.71 1.16
N TYR A 435 -6.08 -8.18 0.38
CA TYR A 435 -5.56 -8.81 -0.83
C TYR A 435 -4.88 -10.13 -0.49
N SER A 436 -3.99 -10.11 0.52
CA SER A 436 -3.24 -11.29 1.00
C SER A 436 -4.14 -12.45 1.43
N GLU A 437 -5.25 -12.15 2.14
CA GLU A 437 -6.17 -13.18 2.62
C GLU A 437 -6.89 -13.93 1.50
N LEU A 438 -7.09 -13.27 0.35
CA LEU A 438 -7.73 -13.86 -0.83
C LEU A 438 -6.73 -14.63 -1.68
N ILE A 439 -5.58 -14.03 -1.97
CA ILE A 439 -4.63 -14.64 -2.91
C ILE A 439 -3.88 -15.85 -2.32
N ARG A 440 -3.83 -16.01 -0.99
CA ARG A 440 -3.25 -17.21 -0.37
C ARG A 440 -3.95 -18.52 -0.78
N ASN A 441 -5.18 -18.43 -1.29
CA ASN A 441 -5.93 -19.60 -1.76
C ASN A 441 -5.52 -20.00 -3.20
N VAL A 442 -4.72 -19.17 -3.89
CA VAL A 442 -4.25 -19.44 -5.25
C VAL A 442 -3.05 -20.40 -5.18
N PRO A 443 -3.08 -21.54 -5.89
CA PRO A 443 -2.00 -22.53 -5.85
C PRO A 443 -0.70 -21.97 -6.43
N GLY A 444 0.42 -22.32 -5.81
CA GLY A 444 1.77 -21.99 -6.26
C GLY A 444 2.09 -20.50 -6.38
N ILE A 445 1.26 -19.61 -5.83
CA ILE A 445 1.40 -18.17 -6.06
C ILE A 445 2.68 -17.59 -5.43
N SER A 446 3.06 -18.05 -4.23
CA SER A 446 4.29 -17.64 -3.55
C SER A 446 5.52 -18.11 -4.36
N SER A 447 5.60 -19.40 -4.67
CA SER A 447 6.69 -19.97 -5.48
C SER A 447 6.81 -19.35 -6.89
N TYR A 448 5.68 -19.08 -7.54
CA TYR A 448 5.70 -18.43 -8.85
C TYR A 448 6.31 -17.04 -8.80
N TYR A 449 6.04 -16.25 -7.75
CA TYR A 449 6.57 -14.89 -7.70
C TYR A 449 8.08 -14.88 -7.44
N ASP A 450 8.60 -15.83 -6.67
CA ASP A 450 10.04 -16.03 -6.54
C ASP A 450 10.69 -16.31 -7.90
N ASP A 451 10.12 -17.25 -8.67
CA ASP A 451 10.64 -17.62 -10.00
C ASP A 451 10.44 -16.51 -11.04
N LYS A 452 9.28 -15.83 -11.05
CA LYS A 452 8.91 -14.82 -12.05
C LYS A 452 9.85 -13.62 -12.04
N PHE A 453 10.27 -13.22 -10.84
CA PHE A 453 11.07 -12.02 -10.67
C PHE A 453 12.57 -12.31 -10.69
N ASP A 454 12.99 -13.56 -10.93
CA ASP A 454 14.40 -14.00 -10.92
C ASP A 454 15.16 -13.52 -9.67
N ILE A 455 14.46 -13.39 -8.55
CA ILE A 455 15.02 -12.82 -7.31
C ILE A 455 15.96 -13.88 -6.70
N THR A 456 17.27 -13.63 -6.72
CA THR A 456 18.31 -14.58 -6.26
C THR A 456 18.99 -14.22 -4.95
#